data_AF-A0A7S7NXE7-F1
#
_entry.id   AF-A0A7S7NXE7-F1
#
_cell.length_a   1.000
_cell.length_b   1.000
_cell.length_c   1.000
_cell.angle_alpha   90.00
_cell.angle_beta   90.00
_cell.angle_gamma   90.00
#
_symmetry.space_group_name_H-M   'P 1'
#
loop_
_entity.id
_entity.type
_entity.pdbx_description
1 polymer ?
#
loop_
_entity_poly.entity_id
_entity_poly.type
_entity_poly.pdbx_seq_one_letter_code
_entity_poly.pdbx_strand_id
1 'polypeptide(L)'
;MTRPSLLFCTLALSAFAQQTPAVHLDSTLPAGTPLRVALESKVSTRHLGDPIKGALIDPIYLVDRLVLPAGAQVEGRIAWIGGVPLARRLHALLSGNFTPPREVRAEFHTLILNGGTRLALQTTSVGGAANTARVSAPGKNPSTPTSPAGSAAALAFQPPSKLSLLKSALIGMLPYHRQSWSRGTLFSPTLSRPVTAPLLTAAQSESFALAADSTGGQQVHARLLHPVNSRTARIGGKVEAVVTRPWYPAGQAPPIPEGTLLHGDIVDAQPARALHRNGRVFFVFRQLQRPGAPAESIQGYLEGAEAPSQAHMAINNEGAVRVDSPKSRFLFPALAVAVAGLSLHQDIDAEGIPDQDLAGRAESGAVGLGLIGTVLAQTSRTVASGIAFTGAGFSVYTTFLARGEDVFLPANTPVRISLKSR
;
A
#
# COMPACT_ATOMS: atom_id res chain seq x y z
N MET A 1 -86.06 -35.79 -40.77
CA MET A 1 -85.96 -34.34 -40.50
C MET A 1 -84.98 -34.13 -39.37
N THR A 2 -83.79 -33.68 -39.74
CA THR A 2 -82.52 -33.69 -39.00
C THR A 2 -82.32 -32.37 -38.24
N ARG A 3 -82.03 -32.44 -36.93
CA ARG A 3 -81.53 -31.31 -36.13
C ARG A 3 -79.99 -31.40 -36.06
N PRO A 4 -79.22 -30.36 -36.42
CA PRO A 4 -77.77 -30.40 -36.29
C PRO A 4 -77.33 -30.04 -34.87
N SER A 5 -76.39 -30.84 -34.36
CA SER A 5 -75.74 -30.66 -33.07
C SER A 5 -74.50 -29.76 -33.26
N LEU A 6 -74.46 -28.62 -32.57
CA LEU A 6 -73.37 -27.65 -32.60
C LEU A 6 -72.40 -27.97 -31.44
N LEU A 7 -71.25 -28.57 -31.80
CA LEU A 7 -70.14 -28.83 -30.90
C LEU A 7 -69.27 -27.58 -30.80
N PHE A 8 -69.32 -26.90 -29.66
CA PHE A 8 -68.38 -25.83 -29.30
C PHE A 8 -67.04 -26.45 -28.87
N CYS A 9 -65.99 -26.23 -29.66
CA CYS A 9 -64.62 -26.65 -29.37
C CYS A 9 -63.90 -25.51 -28.64
N THR A 10 -63.62 -25.68 -27.35
CA THR A 10 -62.85 -24.75 -26.52
C THR A 10 -61.36 -24.98 -26.73
N LEU A 11 -60.72 -24.11 -27.51
CA LEU A 11 -59.26 -24.05 -27.66
C LEU A 11 -58.62 -23.47 -26.39
N ALA A 12 -58.00 -24.33 -25.59
CA ALA A 12 -57.16 -23.93 -24.47
C ALA A 12 -55.83 -23.35 -24.98
N LEU A 13 -55.65 -22.04 -24.86
CA LEU A 13 -54.38 -21.35 -25.07
C LEU A 13 -53.45 -21.67 -23.89
N SER A 14 -52.63 -22.72 -24.02
CA SER A 14 -51.51 -22.96 -23.11
C SER A 14 -50.39 -21.99 -23.45
N ALA A 15 -50.30 -20.90 -22.69
CA ALA A 15 -49.15 -20.00 -22.69
C ALA A 15 -47.93 -20.77 -22.15
N PHE A 16 -47.10 -21.29 -23.05
CA PHE A 16 -45.75 -21.70 -22.69
C PHE A 16 -44.97 -20.44 -22.34
N ALA A 17 -44.91 -20.14 -21.04
CA ALA A 17 -43.88 -19.28 -20.49
C ALA A 17 -42.53 -19.91 -20.89
N GLN A 18 -41.89 -19.36 -21.92
CA GLN A 18 -40.51 -19.63 -22.22
C GLN A 18 -39.71 -19.19 -20.99
N GLN A 19 -39.39 -20.14 -20.12
CA GLN A 19 -38.30 -19.99 -19.18
C GLN A 19 -37.04 -19.83 -20.02
N THR A 20 -36.68 -18.58 -20.33
CA THR A 20 -35.33 -18.24 -20.76
C THR A 20 -34.40 -18.89 -19.75
N PRO A 21 -33.52 -19.83 -20.13
CA PRO A 21 -32.56 -20.37 -19.20
C PRO A 21 -31.76 -19.18 -18.70
N ALA A 22 -31.94 -18.85 -17.41
CA ALA A 22 -31.02 -17.98 -16.72
C ALA A 22 -29.66 -18.64 -16.89
N VAL A 23 -28.83 -18.06 -17.75
CA VAL A 23 -27.45 -18.49 -17.89
C VAL A 23 -26.82 -18.19 -16.53
N HIS A 24 -26.78 -19.21 -15.68
CA HIS A 24 -26.03 -19.22 -14.44
C HIS A 24 -24.56 -19.22 -14.84
N LEU A 25 -24.04 -18.04 -15.18
CA LEU A 25 -22.60 -17.82 -15.20
C LEU A 25 -22.16 -17.93 -13.74
N ASP A 26 -21.65 -19.10 -13.37
CA ASP A 26 -20.96 -19.31 -12.11
C ASP A 26 -19.89 -18.21 -11.99
N SER A 27 -20.08 -17.27 -11.06
CA SER A 27 -19.14 -16.17 -10.80
C SER A 27 -17.88 -16.71 -10.12
N THR A 28 -17.05 -17.37 -10.92
CA THR A 28 -15.78 -17.97 -10.50
C THR A 28 -14.68 -16.93 -10.67
N LEU A 29 -14.17 -16.44 -9.54
CA LEU A 29 -12.99 -15.59 -9.51
C LEU A 29 -11.78 -16.43 -9.92
N PRO A 30 -11.00 -16.02 -10.93
CA PRO A 30 -9.81 -16.76 -11.34
C PRO A 30 -8.72 -16.68 -10.27
N ALA A 31 -7.87 -17.72 -10.24
CA ALA A 31 -6.61 -17.65 -9.52
C ALA A 31 -5.77 -16.47 -10.04
N GLY A 32 -5.03 -15.81 -9.15
CA GLY A 32 -4.25 -14.61 -9.42
C GLY A 32 -4.96 -13.29 -9.12
N THR A 33 -6.27 -13.31 -8.81
CA THR A 33 -7.01 -12.09 -8.43
C THR A 33 -6.48 -11.54 -7.09
N PRO A 34 -5.98 -10.29 -7.04
CA PRO A 34 -5.50 -9.70 -5.80
C PRO A 34 -6.67 -9.23 -4.92
N LEU A 35 -6.62 -9.56 -3.63
CA LEU A 35 -7.56 -9.10 -2.62
C LEU A 35 -6.90 -7.99 -1.80
N ARG A 36 -7.50 -6.81 -1.71
CA ARG A 36 -6.99 -5.73 -0.84
C ARG A 36 -7.64 -5.78 0.52
N VAL A 37 -6.90 -6.21 1.52
CA VAL A 37 -7.40 -6.39 2.88
C VAL A 37 -6.74 -5.38 3.82
N ALA A 38 -7.54 -4.57 4.52
CA ALA A 38 -7.09 -3.71 5.62
C ALA A 38 -7.28 -4.42 6.96
N LEU A 39 -6.29 -4.32 7.85
CA LEU A 39 -6.49 -4.76 9.24
C LEU A 39 -7.53 -3.92 9.97
N GLU A 40 -8.51 -4.58 10.56
CA GLU A 40 -9.53 -3.93 11.40
C GLU A 40 -8.97 -3.51 12.77
N SER A 41 -8.01 -4.28 13.28
CA SER A 41 -7.45 -4.11 14.62
C SER A 41 -5.94 -4.29 14.66
N LYS A 42 -5.32 -3.84 15.76
CA LYS A 42 -3.89 -3.98 16.00
C LYS A 42 -3.58 -5.45 16.32
N VAL A 43 -2.74 -6.08 15.50
CA VAL A 43 -2.31 -7.49 15.70
C VAL A 43 -0.83 -7.51 16.07
N SER A 44 -0.46 -8.27 17.10
CA SER A 44 0.95 -8.48 17.42
C SER A 44 1.53 -9.63 16.62
N THR A 45 2.76 -9.46 16.17
CA THR A 45 3.46 -10.41 15.30
C THR A 45 4.42 -11.31 16.08
N ARG A 46 4.03 -11.76 17.29
CA ARG A 46 4.94 -12.51 18.17
C ARG A 46 4.99 -14.00 17.82
N HIS A 47 3.86 -14.62 17.54
CA HIS A 47 3.78 -16.05 17.29
C HIS A 47 3.29 -16.34 15.87
N LEU A 48 3.80 -17.42 15.29
CA LEU A 48 3.22 -17.96 14.07
C LEU A 48 1.82 -18.47 14.37
N GLY A 49 0.89 -18.25 13.44
CA GLY A 49 -0.50 -18.69 13.56
C GLY A 49 -1.44 -17.74 14.30
N ASP A 50 -0.98 -16.60 14.83
CA ASP A 50 -1.87 -15.61 15.45
C ASP A 50 -2.98 -15.20 14.46
N PRO A 51 -4.27 -15.22 14.86
CA PRO A 51 -5.38 -14.95 13.97
C PRO A 51 -5.45 -13.46 13.62
N ILE A 52 -5.79 -13.20 12.36
CA ILE A 52 -5.86 -11.86 11.79
C ILE A 52 -7.26 -11.64 11.26
N LYS A 53 -7.84 -10.47 11.59
CA LYS A 53 -9.10 -10.00 11.01
C LYS A 53 -8.86 -8.74 10.20
N GLY A 54 -9.36 -8.74 8.98
CA GLY A 54 -9.33 -7.60 8.10
C GLY A 54 -10.64 -7.44 7.34
N ALA A 55 -10.77 -6.31 6.64
CA ALA A 55 -11.89 -6.01 5.78
C ALA A 55 -11.40 -5.70 4.36
N LEU A 56 -12.14 -6.14 3.37
CA LEU A 56 -11.87 -5.86 1.96
C LEU A 56 -12.09 -4.36 1.68
N ILE A 57 -11.12 -3.71 1.03
CA ILE A 57 -11.18 -2.26 0.75
C ILE A 57 -11.74 -1.98 -0.62
N ASP A 58 -11.23 -2.71 -1.61
CA ASP A 58 -11.62 -2.55 -3.00
C ASP A 58 -12.71 -3.57 -3.34
N PRO A 59 -13.84 -3.12 -3.90
CA PRO A 59 -14.80 -4.04 -4.49
C PRO A 59 -14.14 -4.80 -5.64
N ILE A 60 -14.45 -6.10 -5.74
CA ILE A 60 -13.98 -6.94 -6.84
C ILE A 60 -15.18 -7.23 -7.72
N TYR A 61 -15.00 -6.89 -8.99
CA TYR A 61 -15.99 -7.14 -10.03
C TYR A 61 -15.52 -8.30 -10.92
N LEU A 62 -16.47 -8.92 -11.62
CA LEU A 62 -16.23 -9.90 -12.69
C LEU A 62 -17.10 -9.57 -13.91
N VAL A 63 -16.43 -9.30 -15.04
CA VAL A 63 -16.97 -8.82 -16.32
C VAL A 63 -17.60 -7.43 -16.24
N ASP A 64 -18.61 -7.24 -15.39
CA ASP A 64 -19.21 -5.95 -14.99
C ASP A 64 -20.11 -6.10 -13.74
N ARG A 65 -20.05 -7.25 -13.05
CA ARG A 65 -20.89 -7.55 -11.90
C ARG A 65 -20.06 -7.55 -10.64
N LEU A 66 -20.56 -6.88 -9.61
CA LEU A 66 -19.92 -6.92 -8.30
C LEU A 66 -20.01 -8.35 -7.72
N VAL A 67 -18.85 -8.95 -7.45
CA VAL A 67 -18.74 -10.29 -6.88
C VAL A 67 -18.40 -10.23 -5.39
N LEU A 68 -17.44 -9.40 -5.01
CA LEU A 68 -17.08 -9.17 -3.61
C LEU A 68 -17.25 -7.69 -3.26
N PRO A 69 -18.18 -7.35 -2.36
CA PRO A 69 -18.36 -5.96 -1.94
C PRO A 69 -17.20 -5.51 -1.05
N ALA A 70 -16.84 -4.23 -1.15
CA ALA A 70 -15.99 -3.61 -0.16
C ALA A 70 -16.65 -3.67 1.23
N GLY A 71 -15.85 -3.92 2.26
CA GLY A 71 -16.27 -4.16 3.63
C GLY A 71 -16.45 -5.63 4.01
N ALA A 72 -16.38 -6.57 3.06
CA ALA A 72 -16.42 -8.01 3.37
C ALA A 72 -15.28 -8.39 4.31
N GLN A 73 -15.58 -9.13 5.38
CA GLN A 73 -14.58 -9.50 6.38
C GLN A 73 -13.72 -10.65 5.87
N VAL A 74 -12.43 -10.61 6.16
CA VAL A 74 -11.47 -11.63 5.77
C VAL A 74 -10.68 -12.05 7.02
N GLU A 75 -10.68 -13.35 7.29
CA GLU A 75 -9.91 -13.96 8.35
C GLU A 75 -8.65 -14.63 7.79
N GLY A 76 -7.56 -14.45 8.51
CA GLY A 76 -6.23 -14.90 8.15
C GLY A 76 -5.42 -15.33 9.37
N ARG A 77 -4.16 -15.68 9.11
CA ARG A 77 -3.19 -16.07 10.12
C ARG A 77 -1.79 -15.62 9.71
N ILE A 78 -0.91 -15.47 10.70
CA ILE A 78 0.52 -15.23 10.44
C ILE A 78 1.14 -16.54 9.94
N ALA A 79 1.50 -16.58 8.66
CA ALA A 79 2.04 -17.77 8.01
C ALA A 79 3.56 -17.89 8.18
N TRP A 80 4.27 -16.75 8.23
CA TRP A 80 5.72 -16.76 8.31
C TRP A 80 6.28 -15.54 9.02
N ILE A 81 7.32 -15.76 9.83
CA ILE A 81 8.11 -14.71 10.50
C ILE A 81 9.57 -14.90 10.07
N GLY A 82 10.10 -13.87 9.41
CA GLY A 82 11.44 -13.86 8.87
C GLY A 82 12.53 -13.53 9.89
N GLY A 83 13.73 -14.03 9.59
CA GLY A 83 14.95 -13.63 10.25
C GLY A 83 15.34 -12.19 9.89
N VAL A 84 16.11 -11.56 10.76
CA VAL A 84 16.71 -10.25 10.49
C VAL A 84 18.16 -10.47 10.07
N PRO A 85 18.61 -9.93 8.93
CA PRO A 85 20.00 -10.05 8.51
C PRO A 85 20.93 -9.38 9.53
N LEU A 86 22.12 -9.96 9.73
CA LEU A 86 23.04 -9.55 10.80
C LEU A 86 23.43 -8.07 10.71
N ALA A 87 23.69 -7.56 9.51
CA ALA A 87 23.96 -6.14 9.30
C ALA A 87 22.82 -5.22 9.78
N ARG A 88 21.56 -5.59 9.52
CA ARG A 88 20.39 -4.81 9.96
C ARG A 88 20.19 -4.92 11.48
N ARG A 89 20.48 -6.08 12.07
CA ARG A 89 20.45 -6.28 13.52
C ARG A 89 21.51 -5.43 14.22
N LEU A 90 22.75 -5.40 13.69
CA LEU A 90 23.81 -4.56 14.22
C LEU A 90 23.45 -3.08 14.11
N HIS A 91 22.98 -2.62 12.95
CA HIS A 91 22.55 -1.23 12.78
C HIS A 91 21.43 -0.84 13.76
N ALA A 92 20.42 -1.70 13.92
CA ALA A 92 19.34 -1.45 14.88
C ALA A 92 19.88 -1.36 16.31
N LEU A 93 20.78 -2.27 16.70
CA LEU A 93 21.41 -2.27 18.01
C LEU A 93 22.22 -0.99 18.25
N LEU A 94 22.98 -0.52 17.25
CA LEU A 94 23.72 0.76 17.31
C LEU A 94 22.77 1.95 17.46
N SER A 95 21.58 1.91 16.88
CA SER A 95 20.54 2.94 17.10
C SER A 95 19.78 2.78 18.43
N GLY A 96 20.20 1.88 19.31
CA GLY A 96 19.52 1.60 20.59
C GLY A 96 18.24 0.79 20.46
N ASN A 97 17.98 0.15 19.31
CA ASN A 97 16.81 -0.69 19.05
C ASN A 97 17.20 -2.18 19.03
N PHE A 98 16.82 -2.92 20.08
CA PHE A 98 17.13 -4.33 20.26
C PHE A 98 16.08 -5.26 19.64
N THR A 99 15.00 -4.71 19.09
CA THR A 99 13.94 -5.47 18.40
C THR A 99 13.81 -5.02 16.94
N PRO A 100 14.79 -5.32 16.07
CA PRO A 100 14.77 -4.90 14.68
C PRO A 100 13.55 -5.44 13.92
N PRO A 101 12.95 -4.65 13.01
CA PRO A 101 11.74 -5.03 12.28
C PRO A 101 11.96 -6.32 11.52
N ARG A 102 11.10 -7.32 11.81
CA ARG A 102 11.09 -8.61 11.13
C ARG A 102 10.16 -8.53 9.94
N GLU A 103 10.51 -9.22 8.86
CA GLU A 103 9.57 -9.43 7.76
C GLU A 103 8.53 -10.46 8.21
N VAL A 104 7.26 -10.08 8.26
CA VAL A 104 6.17 -10.96 8.68
C VAL A 104 5.19 -11.06 7.53
N ARG A 105 4.75 -12.29 7.21
CA ARG A 105 3.82 -12.55 6.11
C ARG A 105 2.53 -13.17 6.63
N ALA A 106 1.40 -12.65 6.17
CA ALA A 106 0.07 -13.14 6.49
C ALA A 106 -0.51 -13.95 5.32
N GLU A 107 -1.30 -14.97 5.65
CA GLU A 107 -2.11 -15.74 4.72
C GLU A 107 -3.58 -15.62 5.13
N PHE A 108 -4.47 -15.43 4.16
CA PHE A 108 -5.91 -15.32 4.36
C PHE A 108 -6.63 -16.56 3.82
N HIS A 109 -7.60 -17.06 4.59
CA HIS A 109 -8.21 -18.38 4.35
C HIS A 109 -9.73 -18.39 4.42
N THR A 110 -10.36 -17.40 5.05
CA THR A 110 -11.83 -17.34 5.14
C THR A 110 -12.30 -15.94 4.79
N LEU A 111 -13.32 -15.82 3.96
CA LEU A 111 -14.02 -14.57 3.68
C LEU A 111 -15.47 -14.69 4.10
N ILE A 112 -15.95 -13.69 4.82
CA ILE A 112 -17.30 -13.59 5.37
C ILE A 112 -17.97 -12.42 4.65
N LEU A 113 -18.99 -12.71 3.83
CA LEU A 113 -19.79 -11.67 3.20
C LEU A 113 -20.72 -11.01 4.22
N ASN A 114 -21.23 -9.82 3.89
CA ASN A 114 -22.20 -9.09 4.71
C ASN A 114 -23.47 -9.92 5.02
N GLY A 115 -23.79 -10.92 4.19
CA GLY A 115 -24.87 -11.89 4.43
C GLY A 115 -24.50 -13.07 5.34
N GLY A 116 -23.34 -13.06 6.01
CA GLY A 116 -22.88 -14.14 6.89
C GLY A 116 -22.36 -15.40 6.19
N THR A 117 -22.42 -15.45 4.86
CA THR A 117 -21.90 -16.56 4.06
C THR A 117 -20.38 -16.61 4.16
N ARG A 118 -19.84 -17.77 4.52
CA ARG A 118 -18.39 -18.01 4.64
C ARG A 118 -17.87 -18.71 3.39
N LEU A 119 -16.87 -18.12 2.73
CA LEU A 119 -16.13 -18.74 1.64
C LEU A 119 -14.72 -19.08 2.08
N ALA A 120 -14.29 -20.31 1.79
CA ALA A 120 -12.90 -20.70 1.92
C ALA A 120 -12.08 -20.04 0.81
N LEU A 121 -11.04 -19.32 1.19
CA LEU A 121 -10.06 -18.73 0.31
C LEU A 121 -8.72 -19.46 0.48
N GLN A 122 -7.91 -19.44 -0.56
CA GLN A 122 -6.50 -19.76 -0.44
C GLN A 122 -5.72 -18.64 -1.10
N THR A 123 -4.85 -18.01 -0.35
CA THR A 123 -4.11 -16.84 -0.80
C THR A 123 -2.61 -17.05 -0.63
N THR A 124 -1.83 -16.33 -1.43
CA THR A 124 -0.38 -16.28 -1.25
C THR A 124 -0.02 -15.55 0.04
N SER A 125 1.04 -15.98 0.73
CA SER A 125 1.57 -15.26 1.90
C SER A 125 2.17 -13.91 1.48
N VAL A 126 1.66 -12.80 2.02
CA VAL A 126 2.12 -11.45 1.67
C VAL A 126 2.46 -10.64 2.93
N GLY A 127 3.50 -9.81 2.83
CA GLY A 127 3.88 -8.86 3.87
C GLY A 127 2.94 -7.65 3.91
N GLY A 128 2.66 -7.16 5.11
CA GLY A 128 1.79 -6.00 5.31
C GLY A 128 2.51 -4.68 5.02
N ALA A 129 1.89 -3.81 4.23
CA ALA A 129 2.31 -2.42 4.08
C ALA A 129 1.62 -1.56 5.16
N ALA A 130 2.37 -1.19 6.20
CA ALA A 130 1.84 -0.34 7.26
C ALA A 130 1.66 1.10 6.75
N ASN A 131 0.52 1.71 7.06
CA ASN A 131 0.19 3.10 6.75
C ASN A 131 0.44 3.44 5.27
N THR A 132 -0.38 2.92 4.37
CA THR A 132 -0.31 3.33 2.95
C THR A 132 -0.96 4.69 2.77
N ALA A 133 -0.36 5.51 1.92
CA ALA A 133 -0.92 6.79 1.51
C ALA A 133 -1.16 6.76 0.01
N ARG A 134 -2.26 7.39 -0.42
CA ARG A 134 -2.46 7.71 -1.82
C ARG A 134 -1.57 8.90 -2.15
N VAL A 135 -0.59 8.65 -3.01
CA VAL A 135 0.27 9.68 -3.59
C VAL A 135 -0.48 10.25 -4.79
N SER A 136 -0.58 11.57 -4.89
CA SER A 136 -1.22 12.25 -6.02
C SER A 136 -0.42 13.46 -6.48
N ALA A 137 -0.64 13.87 -7.73
CA ALA A 137 -0.03 15.08 -8.29
C ALA A 137 -0.40 16.36 -7.52
N PRO A 138 0.52 17.34 -7.36
CA PRO A 138 0.29 18.58 -6.62
C PRO A 138 -0.76 19.49 -7.29
N GLY A 139 -1.66 20.07 -6.49
CA GLY A 139 -2.74 20.96 -6.98
C GLY A 139 -4.03 20.23 -7.36
N LYS A 140 -4.03 18.90 -7.37
CA LYS A 140 -5.26 18.09 -7.28
C LYS A 140 -5.42 17.67 -5.83
N ASN A 141 -6.58 17.96 -5.24
CA ASN A 141 -6.85 17.61 -3.84
C ASN A 141 -6.47 16.13 -3.64
N PRO A 142 -5.61 15.79 -2.65
CA PRO A 142 -5.35 14.40 -2.32
C PRO A 142 -6.71 13.81 -1.98
N SER A 143 -7.25 12.97 -2.87
CA SER A 143 -8.66 12.62 -2.83
C SER A 143 -9.00 12.08 -1.44
N THR A 144 -9.70 12.88 -0.65
CA THR A 144 -10.44 12.46 0.53
C THR A 144 -11.30 11.27 0.10
N PRO A 145 -11.50 10.25 0.95
CA PRO A 145 -12.18 9.03 0.55
C PRO A 145 -13.64 9.33 0.20
N THR A 146 -13.93 9.58 -1.07
CA THR A 146 -15.26 9.35 -1.64
C THR A 146 -15.19 8.01 -2.35
N SER A 147 -15.07 6.93 -1.55
CA SER A 147 -15.52 5.61 -1.97
C SER A 147 -16.78 5.38 -1.13
N PRO A 148 -17.99 5.40 -1.70
CA PRO A 148 -19.22 5.14 -0.97
C PRO A 148 -19.40 3.62 -0.83
N ALA A 149 -18.50 2.99 -0.08
CA ALA A 149 -18.68 1.64 0.40
C ALA A 149 -18.10 1.57 1.81
N GLY A 150 -18.98 1.23 2.75
CA GLY A 150 -18.88 1.49 4.19
C GLY A 150 -17.53 1.22 4.84
N SER A 151 -17.19 2.10 5.79
CA SER A 151 -16.25 1.96 6.91
C SER A 151 -14.83 1.42 6.66
N ALA A 152 -14.62 0.31 5.95
CA ALA A 152 -13.33 -0.38 5.79
C ALA A 152 -12.26 0.44 5.07
N ALA A 153 -12.61 1.14 3.97
CA ALA A 153 -11.68 2.02 3.27
C ALA A 153 -11.28 3.23 4.13
N ALA A 154 -12.19 3.75 4.96
CA ALA A 154 -11.87 4.84 5.87
C ALA A 154 -10.88 4.40 6.97
N LEU A 155 -10.92 3.14 7.40
CA LEU A 155 -9.97 2.60 8.40
C LEU A 155 -8.56 2.40 7.85
N ALA A 156 -8.41 2.14 6.56
CA ALA A 156 -7.12 2.02 5.89
C ALA A 156 -6.40 3.38 5.75
N PHE A 157 -7.16 4.44 5.46
CA PHE A 157 -6.61 5.75 5.09
C PHE A 157 -6.75 6.82 6.18
N GLN A 158 -7.30 6.50 7.35
CA GLN A 158 -7.33 7.44 8.47
C GLN A 158 -5.92 7.65 9.01
N PRO A 159 -5.37 8.87 8.93
CA PRO A 159 -4.08 9.14 9.52
C PRO A 159 -4.17 8.91 11.04
N PRO A 160 -3.20 8.19 11.63
CA PRO A 160 -3.14 8.05 13.08
C PRO A 160 -3.12 9.44 13.73
N SER A 161 -3.85 9.61 14.84
CA SER A 161 -3.88 10.89 15.56
C SER A 161 -2.47 11.32 15.97
N LYS A 162 -2.20 12.64 16.04
CA LYS A 162 -0.86 13.17 16.40
C LYS A 162 -0.32 12.58 17.71
N LEU A 163 -1.20 12.37 18.71
CA LEU A 163 -0.83 11.73 19.96
C LEU A 163 -0.46 10.25 19.79
N SER A 164 -1.16 9.52 18.92
CA SER A 164 -0.82 8.12 18.64
C SER A 164 0.50 7.99 17.86
N LEU A 165 0.82 8.96 17.00
CA LEU A 165 2.12 9.06 16.33
C LEU A 165 3.25 9.38 17.32
N LEU A 166 3.02 10.30 18.25
CA LEU A 166 4.01 10.62 19.29
C LEU A 166 4.22 9.42 20.23
N LYS A 167 3.13 8.76 20.63
CA LYS A 167 3.20 7.56 21.46
C LYS A 167 3.89 6.40 20.75
N SER A 168 3.59 6.16 19.47
CA SER A 168 4.27 5.11 18.70
C SER A 168 5.74 5.45 18.44
N ALA A 169 6.07 6.72 18.23
CA ALA A 169 7.45 7.20 18.14
C ALA A 169 8.21 6.96 19.45
N LEU A 170 7.66 7.37 20.60
CA LEU A 170 8.27 7.13 21.91
C LEU A 170 8.42 5.64 22.23
N ILE A 171 7.40 4.82 21.93
CA ILE A 171 7.50 3.36 22.10
C ILE A 171 8.57 2.78 21.17
N GLY A 172 8.71 3.30 19.95
CA GLY A 172 9.75 2.89 19.01
C GLY A 172 11.17 3.24 19.47
N MET A 173 11.33 4.25 20.33
CA MET A 173 12.61 4.62 20.94
C MET A 173 13.01 3.70 22.10
N LEU A 174 12.08 2.89 22.62
CA LEU A 174 12.41 1.93 23.66
C LEU A 174 13.31 0.81 23.10
N PRO A 175 14.38 0.42 23.84
CA PRO A 175 15.26 -0.68 23.48
C PRO A 175 14.52 -1.93 23.06
N TYR A 176 13.51 -2.27 23.86
CA TYR A 176 12.69 -3.43 23.67
C TYR A 176 11.24 -2.99 23.47
N HIS A 177 10.75 -3.12 22.25
CA HIS A 177 9.35 -2.85 21.92
C HIS A 177 8.69 -4.06 21.26
N ARG A 178 7.40 -4.22 21.50
CA ARG A 178 6.61 -5.30 20.90
C ARG A 178 6.24 -4.93 19.46
N GLN A 179 6.63 -5.78 18.51
CA GLN A 179 6.25 -5.62 17.12
C GLN A 179 4.77 -5.96 16.93
N SER A 180 4.11 -5.11 16.16
CA SER A 180 2.69 -5.23 15.85
C SER A 180 2.39 -4.51 14.56
N TRP A 181 1.44 -5.03 13.80
CA TRP A 181 0.81 -4.28 12.74
C TRP A 181 -0.25 -3.34 13.32
N SER A 182 -0.26 -2.10 12.84
CA SER A 182 -1.29 -1.13 13.17
C SER A 182 -2.60 -1.47 12.47
N ARG A 183 -3.71 -0.99 13.03
CA ARG A 183 -4.98 -0.90 12.32
C ARG A 183 -4.77 -0.14 11.00
N GLY A 184 -5.40 -0.62 9.92
CA GLY A 184 -5.23 -0.04 8.58
C GLY A 184 -3.97 -0.49 7.84
N THR A 185 -3.19 -1.44 8.37
CA THR A 185 -2.12 -2.08 7.58
C THR A 185 -2.74 -2.81 6.39
N LEU A 186 -2.19 -2.58 5.20
CA LEU A 186 -2.72 -3.14 3.96
C LEU A 186 -1.98 -4.39 3.52
N PHE A 187 -2.78 -5.36 3.11
CA PHE A 187 -2.31 -6.59 2.47
C PHE A 187 -2.90 -6.67 1.08
N SER A 188 -2.09 -7.09 0.11
CA SER A 188 -2.53 -7.36 -1.27
C SER A 188 -2.19 -8.80 -1.69
N PRO A 189 -2.70 -9.82 -0.97
CA PRO A 189 -2.56 -11.23 -1.38
C PRO A 189 -3.23 -11.50 -2.72
N THR A 190 -2.69 -12.44 -3.50
CA THR A 190 -3.37 -12.99 -4.68
C THR A 190 -4.04 -14.32 -4.34
N LEU A 191 -5.19 -14.59 -4.97
CA LEU A 191 -5.86 -15.90 -4.88
C LEU A 191 -4.99 -16.99 -5.52
N SER A 192 -4.70 -18.05 -4.77
CA SER A 192 -3.95 -19.21 -5.29
C SER A 192 -4.86 -20.19 -6.04
N ARG A 193 -6.14 -20.25 -5.67
CA ARG A 193 -7.15 -21.12 -6.28
C ARG A 193 -8.35 -20.29 -6.75
N PRO A 194 -9.04 -20.72 -7.83
CA PRO A 194 -10.28 -20.08 -8.23
C PRO A 194 -11.34 -20.27 -7.14
N VAL A 195 -12.18 -19.26 -6.94
CA VAL A 195 -13.23 -19.27 -5.92
C VAL A 195 -14.55 -18.91 -6.58
N THR A 196 -15.53 -19.80 -6.47
CA THR A 196 -16.89 -19.55 -6.92
C THR A 196 -17.62 -18.77 -5.82
N ALA A 197 -17.94 -17.52 -6.10
CA ALA A 197 -18.70 -16.67 -5.20
C ALA A 197 -20.21 -16.79 -5.51
N PRO A 198 -21.09 -16.70 -4.50
CA PRO A 198 -22.53 -16.61 -4.73
C PRO A 198 -22.88 -15.28 -5.40
N LEU A 199 -23.79 -15.29 -6.37
CA LEU A 199 -24.25 -14.06 -7.01
C LEU A 199 -24.95 -13.16 -5.98
N LEU A 200 -24.53 -11.89 -5.91
CA LEU A 200 -25.28 -10.86 -5.22
C LEU A 200 -26.61 -10.62 -5.96
N THR A 201 -27.69 -10.38 -5.22
CA THR A 201 -28.99 -10.04 -5.81
C THR A 201 -28.86 -8.76 -6.65
N ALA A 202 -29.54 -8.67 -7.80
CA ALA A 202 -29.46 -7.52 -8.71
C ALA A 202 -29.64 -6.15 -8.00
N ALA A 203 -30.56 -6.07 -7.04
CA ALA A 203 -30.78 -4.86 -6.22
C ALA A 203 -29.55 -4.44 -5.38
N GLN A 204 -28.76 -5.41 -4.90
CA GLN A 204 -27.51 -5.12 -4.20
C GLN A 204 -26.46 -4.63 -5.19
N SER A 205 -26.30 -5.29 -6.33
CA SER A 205 -25.36 -4.88 -7.39
C SER A 205 -25.66 -3.48 -7.94
N GLU A 206 -26.92 -3.13 -8.17
CA GLU A 206 -27.34 -1.79 -8.61
C GLU A 206 -27.01 -0.71 -7.57
N SER A 207 -27.27 -0.98 -6.29
CA SER A 207 -26.93 -0.05 -5.19
C SER A 207 -25.43 0.21 -5.12
N PHE A 208 -24.59 -0.82 -5.33
CA PHE A 208 -23.14 -0.68 -5.36
C PHE A 208 -22.61 -0.03 -6.66
N ALA A 209 -23.30 -0.24 -7.80
CA ALA A 209 -22.96 0.41 -9.07
C ALA A 209 -23.22 1.92 -9.01
N LEU A 210 -24.38 2.35 -8.48
CA LEU A 210 -24.64 3.78 -8.24
C LEU A 210 -23.62 4.41 -7.28
N ALA A 211 -23.17 3.64 -6.28
CA ALA A 211 -22.09 4.06 -5.40
C ALA A 211 -20.77 4.26 -6.18
N ALA A 212 -20.41 3.33 -7.07
CA ALA A 212 -19.20 3.45 -7.89
C ALA A 212 -19.23 4.66 -8.84
N ASP A 213 -20.37 4.91 -9.50
CA ASP A 213 -20.56 6.00 -10.47
C ASP A 213 -20.49 7.41 -9.85
N SER A 214 -20.82 7.54 -8.57
CA SER A 214 -20.71 8.83 -7.86
C SER A 214 -19.27 9.31 -7.65
N THR A 215 -18.27 8.47 -7.95
CA THR A 215 -16.83 8.84 -7.92
C THR A 215 -16.44 9.52 -9.23
N GLY A 216 -17.15 10.61 -9.56
CA GLY A 216 -17.01 11.37 -10.79
C GLY A 216 -15.63 11.97 -10.97
N GLY A 217 -14.84 11.38 -11.87
CA GLY A 217 -13.58 11.93 -12.35
C GLY A 217 -13.19 11.30 -13.67
N GLN A 218 -12.42 12.03 -14.49
CA GLN A 218 -11.77 11.50 -15.71
C GLN A 218 -10.61 10.54 -15.36
N GLN A 219 -10.77 9.72 -14.32
CA GLN A 219 -9.73 8.85 -13.77
C GLN A 219 -10.18 7.39 -13.80
N VAL A 220 -9.38 6.55 -14.43
CA VAL A 220 -9.54 5.10 -14.46
C VAL A 220 -8.79 4.49 -13.29
N HIS A 221 -9.47 3.60 -12.57
CA HIS A 221 -8.88 2.79 -11.51
C HIS A 221 -8.27 1.52 -12.12
N ALA A 222 -6.95 1.37 -12.00
CA ALA A 222 -6.23 0.21 -12.48
C ALA A 222 -5.23 -0.30 -11.44
N ARG A 223 -4.64 -1.47 -11.67
CA ARG A 223 -3.46 -1.94 -10.94
C ARG A 223 -2.35 -2.30 -11.91
N LEU A 224 -1.11 -2.11 -11.49
CA LEU A 224 0.05 -2.61 -12.22
C LEU A 224 0.10 -4.15 -12.14
N LEU A 225 0.39 -4.80 -13.26
CA LEU A 225 0.61 -6.25 -13.29
C LEU A 225 2.05 -6.61 -12.90
N HIS A 226 3.00 -5.81 -13.35
CA HIS A 226 4.43 -6.03 -13.14
C HIS A 226 5.02 -5.00 -12.17
N PRO A 227 6.06 -5.37 -11.41
CA PRO A 227 6.74 -4.41 -10.55
C PRO A 227 7.52 -3.39 -11.39
N VAL A 228 7.47 -2.12 -10.99
CA VAL A 228 8.21 -1.03 -11.63
C VAL A 228 9.26 -0.51 -10.65
N ASN A 229 10.53 -0.59 -11.03
CA ASN A 229 11.65 -0.17 -10.20
C ASN A 229 12.60 0.76 -10.96
N SER A 230 12.89 1.95 -10.40
CA SER A 230 13.83 2.92 -11.00
C SER A 230 15.23 2.37 -11.27
N ARG A 231 15.65 1.34 -10.55
CA ARG A 231 16.97 0.71 -10.71
C ARG A 231 17.08 -0.19 -11.93
N THR A 232 16.00 -0.91 -12.25
CA THR A 232 15.98 -1.91 -13.33
C THR A 232 15.21 -1.43 -14.56
N ALA A 233 14.36 -0.40 -14.39
CA ALA A 233 13.62 0.24 -15.45
C ALA A 233 14.56 0.81 -16.53
N ARG A 234 14.16 0.64 -17.79
CA ARG A 234 14.85 1.18 -18.95
C ARG A 234 13.85 1.96 -19.80
N ILE A 235 14.32 3.01 -20.45
CA ILE A 235 13.52 3.78 -21.41
C ILE A 235 13.01 2.85 -22.50
N GLY A 236 11.72 2.95 -22.82
CA GLY A 236 11.01 2.06 -23.75
C GLY A 236 10.59 0.71 -23.14
N GLY A 237 10.96 0.41 -21.89
CA GLY A 237 10.51 -0.79 -21.19
C GLY A 237 9.00 -0.81 -21.02
N LYS A 238 8.37 -1.99 -21.14
CA LYS A 238 6.91 -2.14 -21.10
C LYS A 238 6.36 -2.02 -19.69
N VAL A 239 5.21 -1.36 -19.56
CA VAL A 239 4.43 -1.27 -18.32
C VAL A 239 3.01 -1.70 -18.64
N GLU A 240 2.50 -2.65 -17.85
CA GLU A 240 1.16 -3.18 -18.03
C GLU A 240 0.32 -2.94 -16.77
N ALA A 241 -0.90 -2.49 -16.98
CA ALA A 241 -1.89 -2.35 -15.93
C ALA A 241 -3.22 -2.96 -16.35
N VAL A 242 -4.04 -3.37 -15.38
CA VAL A 242 -5.39 -3.88 -15.63
C VAL A 242 -6.40 -3.03 -14.89
N VAL A 243 -7.49 -2.67 -15.58
CA VAL A 243 -8.60 -1.90 -15.02
C VAL A 243 -9.33 -2.74 -13.98
N THR A 244 -9.50 -2.20 -12.77
CA THR A 244 -10.09 -2.91 -11.62
C THR A 244 -11.53 -2.54 -11.34
N ARG A 245 -12.03 -1.43 -11.90
CA ARG A 245 -13.42 -0.99 -11.77
C ARG A 245 -13.92 -0.57 -13.15
N PRO A 246 -15.15 -0.93 -13.53
CA PRO A 246 -15.73 -0.43 -14.77
C PRO A 246 -15.80 1.09 -14.71
N TRP A 247 -15.43 1.74 -15.82
CA TRP A 247 -15.43 3.19 -15.92
C TRP A 247 -16.32 3.63 -17.08
N TYR A 248 -17.30 4.46 -16.74
CA TYR A 248 -18.27 5.02 -17.67
C TYR A 248 -17.88 6.49 -17.93
N PRO A 249 -17.26 6.80 -19.08
CA PRO A 249 -16.94 8.17 -19.43
C PRO A 249 -18.22 9.00 -19.55
N ALA A 250 -18.20 10.24 -19.06
CA ALA A 250 -19.31 11.16 -19.24
C ALA A 250 -19.45 11.52 -20.74
N GLY A 251 -20.53 11.10 -21.38
CA GLY A 251 -20.81 11.37 -22.81
C GLY A 251 -21.16 10.11 -23.61
N GLN A 252 -20.80 10.09 -24.89
CA GLN A 252 -21.07 8.99 -25.84
C GLN A 252 -19.86 8.05 -26.05
N ALA A 253 -18.78 8.21 -25.28
CA ALA A 253 -17.62 7.33 -25.40
C ALA A 253 -17.98 5.91 -24.87
N PRO A 254 -17.41 4.84 -25.48
CA PRO A 254 -17.72 3.49 -25.06
C PRO A 254 -17.25 3.25 -23.61
N PRO A 255 -18.03 2.51 -22.80
CA PRO A 255 -17.62 2.15 -21.45
C PRO A 255 -16.35 1.31 -21.48
N ILE A 256 -15.47 1.54 -20.51
CA ILE A 256 -14.28 0.71 -20.31
C ILE A 256 -14.64 -0.33 -19.24
N PRO A 257 -14.84 -1.60 -19.61
CA PRO A 257 -15.12 -2.64 -18.63
C PRO A 257 -13.88 -2.92 -17.79
N GLU A 258 -14.10 -3.55 -16.65
CA GLU A 258 -13.03 -4.17 -15.87
C GLU A 258 -12.23 -5.20 -16.70
N GLY A 259 -11.03 -5.54 -16.25
CA GLY A 259 -10.21 -6.52 -16.96
C GLY A 259 -9.58 -6.00 -18.25
N THR A 260 -9.93 -4.79 -18.69
CA THR A 260 -9.26 -4.08 -19.78
C THR A 260 -7.77 -3.90 -19.46
N LEU A 261 -6.89 -4.27 -20.41
CA LEU A 261 -5.44 -4.15 -20.28
C LEU A 261 -4.97 -2.81 -20.81
N LEU A 262 -4.15 -2.13 -20.02
CA LEU A 262 -3.50 -0.87 -20.35
C LEU A 262 -2.02 -1.15 -20.61
N HIS A 263 -1.61 -0.94 -21.85
CA HIS A 263 -0.23 -1.10 -22.29
C HIS A 263 0.45 0.26 -22.37
N GLY A 264 1.59 0.34 -21.72
CA GLY A 264 2.39 1.54 -21.61
C GLY A 264 3.87 1.25 -21.72
N ASP A 265 4.64 2.31 -21.59
CA ASP A 265 6.09 2.26 -21.65
C ASP A 265 6.72 3.32 -20.76
N ILE A 266 7.95 3.01 -20.34
CA ILE A 266 8.78 3.87 -19.52
C ILE A 266 9.38 4.95 -20.41
N VAL A 267 9.02 6.20 -20.15
CA VAL A 267 9.55 7.37 -20.88
C VAL A 267 10.86 7.85 -20.27
N ASP A 268 10.98 7.82 -18.93
CA ASP A 268 12.21 8.17 -18.23
C ASP A 268 12.41 7.26 -17.01
N ALA A 269 13.65 6.89 -16.74
CA ALA A 269 14.02 6.10 -15.57
C ALA A 269 15.42 6.50 -15.11
N GLN A 270 15.54 6.97 -13.87
CA GLN A 270 16.82 7.26 -13.25
C GLN A 270 16.96 6.46 -11.95
N PRO A 271 17.99 5.62 -11.82
CA PRO A 271 18.27 4.93 -10.56
C PRO A 271 18.74 5.92 -9.50
N ALA A 272 18.56 5.56 -8.23
CA ALA A 272 19.15 6.29 -7.13
C ALA A 272 20.68 6.21 -7.17
N ARG A 273 21.34 7.32 -6.84
CA ARG A 273 22.81 7.49 -6.89
C ARG A 273 23.34 7.98 -5.53
N ALA A 274 24.66 8.00 -5.41
CA ALA A 274 25.36 8.60 -4.28
C ALA A 274 24.94 10.08 -4.10
N LEU A 275 25.33 10.64 -2.96
CA LEU A 275 24.96 12.00 -2.57
C LEU A 275 23.45 12.21 -2.38
N HIS A 276 22.73 11.19 -1.87
CA HIS A 276 21.28 11.24 -1.64
C HIS A 276 20.45 11.60 -2.86
N ARG A 277 20.94 11.24 -4.05
CA ARG A 277 20.21 11.43 -5.30
C ARG A 277 19.18 10.31 -5.43
N ASN A 278 17.92 10.64 -5.17
CA ASN A 278 16.82 9.68 -5.25
C ASN A 278 16.51 9.29 -6.70
N GLY A 279 15.94 8.10 -6.85
CA GLY A 279 15.46 7.61 -8.14
C GLY A 279 14.17 8.29 -8.58
N ARG A 280 13.91 8.22 -9.88
CA ARG A 280 12.63 8.64 -10.48
C ARG A 280 12.26 7.72 -11.63
N VAL A 281 10.97 7.54 -11.86
CA VAL A 281 10.43 6.81 -13.02
C VAL A 281 9.24 7.57 -13.57
N PHE A 282 9.19 7.69 -14.89
CA PHE A 282 8.05 8.22 -15.61
C PHE A 282 7.62 7.21 -16.67
N PHE A 283 6.34 6.86 -16.68
CA PHE A 283 5.75 5.96 -17.65
C PHE A 283 4.38 6.47 -18.08
N VAL A 284 4.00 6.14 -19.32
CA VAL A 284 2.74 6.56 -19.92
C VAL A 284 2.03 5.35 -20.49
N PHE A 285 0.70 5.38 -20.50
CA PHE A 285 -0.11 4.36 -21.16
C PHE A 285 -0.50 4.86 -22.55
N ARG A 286 -0.17 4.08 -23.59
CA ARG A 286 -0.42 4.46 -24.99
C ARG A 286 -1.51 3.63 -25.64
N GLN A 287 -1.82 2.47 -25.06
CA GLN A 287 -2.74 1.51 -25.65
C GLN A 287 -3.67 0.94 -24.59
N LEU A 288 -4.92 0.72 -24.97
CA LEU A 288 -5.99 0.12 -24.19
C LEU A 288 -6.52 -1.08 -24.97
N GLN A 289 -6.53 -2.27 -24.38
CA GLN A 289 -7.03 -3.48 -24.98
C GLN A 289 -8.20 -4.02 -24.17
N ARG A 290 -9.41 -3.88 -24.72
CA ARG A 290 -10.64 -4.40 -24.10
C ARG A 290 -10.70 -5.92 -24.26
N PRO A 291 -11.34 -6.66 -23.32
CA PRO A 291 -11.51 -8.10 -23.45
C PRO A 291 -12.21 -8.46 -24.77
N GLY A 292 -11.55 -9.25 -25.61
CA GLY A 292 -12.09 -9.66 -26.92
C GLY A 292 -12.07 -8.59 -28.02
N ALA A 293 -11.48 -7.41 -27.79
CA ALA A 293 -11.38 -6.33 -28.77
C ALA A 293 -9.91 -6.03 -29.16
N PRO A 294 -9.65 -5.42 -30.33
CA PRO A 294 -8.31 -4.98 -30.70
C PRO A 294 -7.82 -3.85 -29.79
N ALA A 295 -6.50 -3.65 -29.74
CA ALA A 295 -5.89 -2.57 -28.98
C ALA A 295 -6.20 -1.20 -29.61
N GLU A 296 -6.72 -0.29 -28.79
CA GLU A 296 -7.02 1.10 -29.12
C GLU A 296 -5.90 2.02 -28.61
N SER A 297 -5.55 3.05 -29.39
CA SER A 297 -4.53 4.02 -28.96
C SER A 297 -5.14 5.08 -28.07
N ILE A 298 -4.55 5.29 -26.89
CA ILE A 298 -4.98 6.26 -25.88
C ILE A 298 -3.78 7.04 -25.36
N GLN A 299 -4.01 8.11 -24.60
CA GLN A 299 -2.96 8.74 -23.80
C GLN A 299 -3.39 8.77 -22.34
N GLY A 300 -2.74 7.92 -21.53
CA GLY A 300 -2.97 7.79 -20.11
C GLY A 300 -1.77 8.26 -19.29
N TYR A 301 -2.01 9.16 -18.34
CA TYR A 301 -0.99 9.65 -17.40
C TYR A 301 -1.30 9.19 -15.98
N LEU A 302 -0.25 8.90 -15.20
CA LEU A 302 -0.41 8.52 -13.81
C LEU A 302 -0.78 9.75 -12.97
N GLU A 303 -1.97 9.76 -12.36
CA GLU A 303 -2.38 10.85 -11.45
C GLU A 303 -2.20 10.49 -9.98
N GLY A 304 -2.24 9.20 -9.68
CA GLY A 304 -2.04 8.73 -8.33
C GLY A 304 -1.60 7.28 -8.27
N ALA A 305 -0.89 6.93 -7.21
CA ALA A 305 -0.52 5.57 -6.89
C ALA A 305 -0.60 5.39 -5.37
N GLU A 306 -0.87 4.16 -4.94
CA GLU A 306 -0.77 3.84 -3.52
C GLU A 306 0.63 3.34 -3.19
N ALA A 307 1.23 3.96 -2.19
CA ALA A 307 2.56 3.61 -1.71
C ALA A 307 2.58 3.57 -0.17
N PRO A 308 3.49 2.79 0.44
CA PRO A 308 3.76 2.90 1.86
C PRO A 308 4.17 4.33 2.21
N SER A 309 3.62 4.91 3.28
CA SER A 309 3.97 6.27 3.73
C SER A 309 5.48 6.43 4.00
N GLN A 310 6.14 5.36 4.45
CA GLN A 310 7.58 5.31 4.71
C GLN A 310 8.43 5.38 3.43
N ALA A 311 7.86 5.06 2.26
CA ALA A 311 8.58 5.13 1.00
C ALA A 311 8.68 6.56 0.45
N HIS A 312 8.07 7.54 1.13
CA HIS A 312 8.11 8.97 0.81
C HIS A 312 7.91 9.30 -0.68
N MET A 313 7.08 8.53 -1.38
CA MET A 313 6.87 8.72 -2.81
C MET A 313 6.01 9.95 -3.08
N ALA A 314 6.35 10.65 -4.15
CA ALA A 314 5.63 11.80 -4.69
C ALA A 314 5.42 11.62 -6.20
N ILE A 315 4.28 12.10 -6.71
CA ILE A 315 3.95 12.12 -8.13
C ILE A 315 3.89 13.58 -8.57
N ASN A 316 4.49 13.93 -9.71
CA ASN A 316 4.40 15.28 -10.27
C ASN A 316 3.16 15.42 -11.19
N ASN A 317 2.91 16.62 -11.71
CA ASN A 317 1.76 16.87 -12.60
C ASN A 317 1.82 16.14 -13.95
N GLU A 318 2.99 15.66 -14.32
CA GLU A 318 3.20 14.89 -15.54
C GLU A 318 2.97 13.39 -15.31
N GLY A 319 2.94 12.94 -14.06
CA GLY A 319 2.81 11.52 -13.67
C GLY A 319 4.13 10.80 -13.39
N ALA A 320 5.25 11.53 -13.32
CA ALA A 320 6.53 10.99 -12.88
C ALA A 320 6.52 10.73 -11.37
N VAL A 321 6.92 9.52 -10.99
CA VAL A 321 7.06 9.05 -9.62
C VAL A 321 8.50 9.28 -9.17
N ARG A 322 8.67 9.88 -8.00
CA ARG A 322 9.97 10.11 -7.35
C ARG A 322 9.89 9.84 -5.86
N VAL A 323 11.01 9.50 -5.24
CA VAL A 323 11.11 9.52 -3.77
C VAL A 323 11.46 10.93 -3.32
N ASP A 324 10.64 11.51 -2.46
CA ASP A 324 10.92 12.77 -1.79
C ASP A 324 11.68 12.54 -0.50
N SER A 325 12.44 13.52 -0.06
CA SER A 325 13.18 13.44 1.19
C SER A 325 12.71 14.52 2.16
N PRO A 326 12.27 14.16 3.37
CA PRO A 326 11.76 15.14 4.31
C PRO A 326 12.88 16.08 4.76
N LYS A 327 12.58 17.38 4.87
CA LYS A 327 13.55 18.39 5.35
C LYS A 327 14.04 18.12 6.78
N SER A 328 13.27 17.39 7.58
CA SER A 328 13.66 16.95 8.92
C SER A 328 14.89 16.05 8.95
N ARG A 329 15.30 15.46 7.82
CA ARG A 329 16.52 14.66 7.73
C ARG A 329 17.78 15.42 8.15
N PHE A 330 17.78 16.75 8.02
CA PHE A 330 18.93 17.59 8.36
C PHE A 330 19.04 17.90 9.86
N LEU A 331 17.99 17.62 10.66
CA LEU A 331 17.98 17.93 12.09
C LEU A 331 18.95 17.04 12.87
N PHE A 332 18.94 15.74 12.60
CA PHE A 332 19.76 14.79 13.34
C PHE A 332 21.27 14.99 13.10
N PRO A 333 21.76 15.20 11.86
CA PRO A 333 23.15 15.58 11.62
C PRO A 333 23.53 16.90 12.27
N ALA A 334 22.66 17.92 12.23
CA ALA A 334 22.94 19.20 12.87
C ALA A 334 23.12 19.04 14.38
N LEU A 335 22.21 18.30 15.03
CA LEU A 335 22.31 17.97 16.46
C LEU A 335 23.58 17.15 16.76
N ALA A 336 23.89 16.14 15.94
CA ALA A 336 25.07 15.30 16.11
C ALA A 336 26.38 16.09 16.00
N VAL A 337 26.48 17.00 15.04
CA VAL A 337 27.65 17.89 14.90
C VAL A 337 27.74 18.86 16.07
N ALA A 338 26.62 19.45 16.50
CA ALA A 338 26.60 20.35 17.65
C ALA A 338 27.07 19.64 18.92
N VAL A 339 26.55 18.44 19.21
CA VAL A 339 26.92 17.63 20.37
C VAL A 339 28.37 17.15 20.30
N ALA A 340 28.86 16.75 19.12
CA ALA A 340 30.28 16.46 18.92
C ALA A 340 31.16 17.69 19.20
N GLY A 341 30.72 18.90 18.79
CA GLY A 341 31.40 20.16 19.08
C GLY A 341 31.41 20.54 20.56
N LEU A 342 30.32 20.27 21.29
CA LEU A 342 30.24 20.47 22.73
C LEU A 342 31.19 19.55 23.49
N SER A 343 31.47 18.35 22.96
CA SER A 343 32.47 17.44 23.56
C SER A 343 33.90 18.01 23.55
N LEU A 344 34.18 19.00 22.68
CA LEU A 344 35.44 19.72 22.63
C LEU A 344 35.53 20.89 23.63
N HIS A 345 34.39 21.41 24.11
CA HIS A 345 34.28 22.60 24.97
C HIS A 345 33.99 22.26 26.45
N GLN A 346 34.31 21.06 26.92
CA GLN A 346 34.19 20.75 28.35
C GLN A 346 35.31 21.46 29.12
N ASP A 347 34.96 22.59 29.75
CA ASP A 347 35.85 23.43 30.55
C ASP A 347 36.37 22.67 31.77
N ILE A 348 37.62 22.99 32.15
CA ILE A 348 38.20 22.61 33.44
C ILE A 348 37.78 23.72 34.41
N ASP A 349 37.17 23.36 35.54
CA ASP A 349 36.81 24.34 36.56
C ASP A 349 38.05 25.11 37.02
N ALA A 350 37.87 26.32 37.54
CA ALA A 350 38.97 27.18 38.02
C ALA A 350 39.88 26.53 39.08
N GLU A 351 39.45 25.41 39.68
CA GLU A 351 40.17 24.60 40.67
C GLU A 351 40.92 23.39 40.08
N GLY A 352 40.97 23.23 38.74
CA GLY A 352 41.73 22.16 38.08
C GLY A 352 41.10 20.76 38.21
N ILE A 353 39.87 20.68 38.70
CA ILE A 353 39.09 19.44 38.80
C ILE A 353 38.34 19.27 37.47
N PRO A 354 38.44 18.12 36.79
CA PRO A 354 37.68 17.88 35.57
C PRO A 354 36.18 17.82 35.92
N ASP A 355 35.41 18.77 35.40
CA ASP A 355 33.96 18.82 35.59
C ASP A 355 33.34 17.49 35.14
N GLN A 356 32.60 16.88 36.06
CA GLN A 356 31.94 15.60 35.83
C GLN A 356 30.58 15.86 35.23
N ASP A 357 30.57 16.41 34.02
CA ASP A 357 29.36 16.63 33.23
C ASP A 357 28.79 15.27 32.75
N LEU A 358 28.18 14.55 33.70
CA LEU A 358 27.48 13.29 33.49
C LEU A 358 26.33 13.47 32.49
N ALA A 359 25.72 14.67 32.47
CA ALA A 359 24.64 15.02 31.57
C ALA A 359 25.14 15.16 30.12
N GLY A 360 26.18 15.97 29.87
CA GLY A 360 26.77 16.11 28.54
C GLY A 360 27.43 14.83 28.02
N ARG A 361 27.94 13.96 28.91
CA ARG A 361 28.40 12.61 28.53
C ARG A 361 27.24 11.69 28.13
N ALA A 362 26.12 11.74 28.82
CA ALA A 362 24.94 10.98 28.43
C ALA A 362 24.37 11.50 27.09
N GLU A 363 24.33 12.81 26.88
CA GLU A 363 23.84 13.43 25.63
C GLU A 363 24.74 13.09 24.44
N SER A 364 26.07 13.14 24.60
CA SER A 364 27.04 12.77 23.56
C SER A 364 26.99 11.29 23.17
N GLY A 365 26.75 10.41 24.14
CA GLY A 365 26.47 9.00 23.87
C GLY A 365 25.14 8.77 23.13
N ALA A 366 24.08 9.48 23.52
CA ALA A 366 22.73 9.30 22.99
C ALA A 366 22.64 9.61 21.49
N VAL A 367 23.34 10.64 21.04
CA VAL A 367 23.28 11.09 19.65
C VAL A 367 24.07 10.18 18.70
N GLY A 368 25.08 9.46 19.20
CA GLY A 368 25.85 8.52 18.39
C GLY A 368 25.33 7.09 18.38
N LEU A 369 25.01 6.54 19.56
CA LEU A 369 24.66 5.12 19.73
C LEU A 369 23.38 4.90 20.58
N GLY A 370 22.54 5.93 20.73
CA GLY A 370 21.36 5.86 21.58
C GLY A 370 21.70 5.51 23.03
N LEU A 371 20.83 4.73 23.68
CA LEU A 371 21.00 4.30 25.07
C LEU A 371 22.27 3.47 25.32
N ILE A 372 22.81 2.78 24.31
CA ILE A 372 24.09 2.07 24.47
C ILE A 372 25.22 3.08 24.57
N GLY A 373 25.17 4.12 23.73
CA GLY A 373 26.12 5.22 23.79
C GLY A 373 26.07 5.96 25.12
N THR A 374 24.88 6.20 25.69
CA THR A 374 24.76 6.90 26.99
C THR A 374 25.47 6.15 28.11
N VAL A 375 25.39 4.81 28.13
CA VAL A 375 26.06 3.98 29.13
C VAL A 375 27.56 3.90 28.86
N LEU A 376 27.95 3.67 27.59
CA LEU A 376 29.38 3.57 27.23
C LEU A 376 30.13 4.90 27.41
N ALA A 377 29.46 6.04 27.21
CA ALA A 377 30.04 7.36 27.41
C ALA A 377 30.39 7.65 28.88
N GLN A 378 29.86 6.88 29.84
CA GLN A 378 30.23 7.00 31.26
C GLN A 378 31.57 6.30 31.57
N THR A 379 32.02 5.38 30.72
CA THR A 379 33.23 4.59 30.99
C THR A 379 34.51 5.39 30.89
N SER A 380 34.60 6.32 29.92
CA SER A 380 35.70 7.28 29.81
C SER A 380 35.35 8.42 28.87
N ARG A 381 36.01 9.56 29.07
CA ARG A 381 35.90 10.74 28.20
C ARG A 381 36.26 10.42 26.75
N THR A 382 37.35 9.68 26.53
CA THR A 382 37.82 9.31 25.19
C THR A 382 36.82 8.43 24.45
N VAL A 383 36.17 7.50 25.16
CA VAL A 383 35.12 6.66 24.59
C VAL A 383 33.87 7.49 24.25
N ALA A 384 33.45 8.40 25.14
CA ALA A 384 32.32 9.30 24.89
C ALA A 384 32.53 10.18 23.64
N SER A 385 33.67 10.86 23.55
CA SER A 385 34.03 11.67 22.39
C SER A 385 34.13 10.83 21.12
N GLY A 386 34.76 9.65 21.18
CA GLY A 386 34.87 8.74 20.03
C GLY A 386 33.50 8.30 19.50
N ILE A 387 32.55 7.99 20.39
CA ILE A 387 31.17 7.66 20.03
C ILE A 387 30.47 8.87 19.40
N ALA A 388 30.64 10.06 19.96
CA ALA A 388 30.04 11.29 19.46
C ALA A 388 30.54 11.64 18.04
N PHE A 389 31.85 11.60 17.81
CA PHE A 389 32.44 11.85 16.49
C PHE A 389 32.05 10.79 15.46
N THR A 390 32.06 9.52 15.85
CA THR A 390 31.64 8.42 14.97
C THR A 390 30.16 8.56 14.62
N GLY A 391 29.31 8.89 15.60
CA GLY A 391 27.89 9.17 15.42
C GLY A 391 27.62 10.34 14.48
N ALA A 392 28.33 11.46 14.67
CA ALA A 392 28.23 12.62 13.79
C ALA A 392 28.69 12.31 12.36
N GLY A 393 29.85 11.65 12.20
CA GLY A 393 30.36 11.22 10.90
C GLY A 393 29.41 10.27 10.18
N PHE A 394 28.88 9.27 10.89
CA PHE A 394 27.89 8.35 10.35
C PHE A 394 26.60 9.07 9.96
N SER A 395 26.08 9.97 10.80
CA SER A 395 24.88 10.76 10.55
C SER A 395 25.03 11.64 9.29
N VAL A 396 26.16 12.33 9.14
CA VAL A 396 26.50 13.09 7.93
C VAL A 396 26.60 12.19 6.72
N TYR A 397 27.30 11.04 6.82
CA TYR A 397 27.40 10.07 5.74
C TYR A 397 26.00 9.58 5.30
N THR A 398 25.18 9.11 6.24
CA THR A 398 23.85 8.57 5.95
C THR A 398 22.86 9.62 5.47
N THR A 399 23.12 10.92 5.64
CA THR A 399 22.22 12.01 5.23
C THR A 399 22.66 12.74 3.97
N PHE A 400 23.97 12.78 3.69
CA PHE A 400 24.53 13.56 2.58
C PHE A 400 25.31 12.74 1.57
N LEU A 401 26.02 11.68 1.96
CA LEU A 401 26.91 10.94 1.05
C LEU A 401 26.35 9.60 0.57
N ALA A 402 25.54 8.94 1.41
CA ALA A 402 24.96 7.64 1.11
C ALA A 402 24.10 7.68 -0.17
N ARG A 403 23.88 6.51 -0.74
CA ARG A 403 23.00 6.35 -1.90
C ARG A 403 21.57 6.72 -1.51
N GLY A 404 20.88 7.47 -2.37
CA GLY A 404 19.46 7.78 -2.21
C GLY A 404 18.57 6.54 -2.38
N GLU A 405 17.26 6.75 -2.34
CA GLU A 405 16.28 5.67 -2.44
C GLU A 405 15.75 5.49 -3.87
N ASP A 406 15.64 4.23 -4.30
CA ASP A 406 15.05 3.86 -5.59
C ASP A 406 13.51 3.89 -5.48
N VAL A 407 12.82 4.37 -6.51
CA VAL A 407 11.36 4.20 -6.63
C VAL A 407 11.06 2.73 -6.86
N PHE A 408 10.18 2.16 -6.04
CA PHE A 408 9.74 0.78 -6.16
C PHE A 408 8.22 0.68 -6.02
N LEU A 409 7.54 0.37 -7.12
CA LEU A 409 6.13 0.03 -7.17
C LEU A 409 6.01 -1.49 -7.31
N PRO A 410 5.53 -2.22 -6.29
CA PRO A 410 5.37 -3.66 -6.40
C PRO A 410 4.29 -4.03 -7.44
N ALA A 411 4.28 -5.31 -7.82
CA ALA A 411 3.16 -5.85 -8.59
C ALA A 411 1.85 -5.64 -7.81
N ASN A 412 0.75 -5.44 -8.53
CA ASN A 412 -0.58 -5.18 -7.98
C ASN A 412 -0.74 -3.83 -7.26
N THR A 413 0.22 -2.91 -7.38
CA THR A 413 0.04 -1.53 -6.91
C THR A 413 -1.15 -0.87 -7.63
N PRO A 414 -2.12 -0.30 -6.90
CA PRO A 414 -3.22 0.41 -7.50
C PRO A 414 -2.73 1.76 -7.99
N VAL A 415 -3.17 2.10 -9.18
CA VAL A 415 -2.85 3.34 -9.86
C VAL A 415 -4.14 3.98 -10.36
N ARG A 416 -4.14 5.30 -10.35
CA ARG A 416 -5.17 6.12 -10.96
C ARG A 416 -4.58 6.77 -12.19
N ILE A 417 -5.24 6.57 -13.30
CA ILE A 417 -4.76 7.00 -14.61
C ILE A 417 -5.78 7.98 -15.16
N SER A 418 -5.37 9.20 -15.50
CA SER A 418 -6.23 10.05 -16.31
C SER A 418 -6.07 9.71 -17.76
N LEU A 419 -7.20 9.53 -18.42
CA LEU A 419 -7.25 9.35 -19.86
C LEU A 419 -7.53 10.71 -20.49
N LYS A 420 -6.62 11.14 -21.37
CA LYS A 420 -6.95 12.22 -22.32
C LYS A 420 -7.51 11.57 -23.58
N SER A 421 -8.74 11.94 -23.94
CA SER A 421 -9.26 11.70 -25.28
C SER A 421 -8.36 12.45 -26.26
N ARG A 422 -7.98 11.77 -27.34
CA ARG A 422 -7.33 12.41 -28.47
C ARG A 422 -8.35 13.17 -29.31
#